data_AF-A0A7S2A608-F1
#
_entry.id   AF-A0A7S2A608-F1
#
_cell.length_a   1.000
_cell.length_b   1.000
_cell.length_c   1.000
_cell.angle_alpha   90.00
_cell.angle_beta   90.00
_cell.angle_gamma   90.00
#
_symmetry.space_group_name_H-M   'P 1'
#
loop_
_entity.id
_entity.type
_entity.pdbx_description
1 polymer ?
#
loop_
_entity_poly.entity_id
_entity_poly.type
_entity_poly.pdbx_seq_one_letter_code
_entity_poly.pdbx_strand_id
1 'polypeptide(L)'
;DENADAPAGDTIRVDPRRIRFQYSRIRPHFSGCGRSVQGTLESIRNGEIGPGDLPPIQVLVGPEAEDGSGRWYFSLNNRRLWVLKRCREEGLLGGDNLIRVRVRDPKSAAERERYSVERCALEAKFIREKRTKEAPIEPKEEKTTYLSDGDSVKKADIDTLSVESEGGTSHDDLSKKAAIDTLSVESEGG
;
A
#
# COMPACT_ATOMS: atom_id res chain seq x y z
N ASP A 1 5.83 13.55 -16.14
CA ASP A 1 5.31 13.06 -14.84
C ASP A 1 4.52 14.14 -14.13
N GLU A 2 3.20 14.01 -14.16
CA GLU A 2 2.26 14.94 -13.53
C GLU A 2 2.14 14.56 -12.05
N ASN A 3 2.88 15.26 -11.20
CA ASN A 3 2.88 15.06 -9.77
C ASN A 3 1.57 15.64 -9.22
N ALA A 4 0.60 14.78 -8.90
CA ALA A 4 -0.68 15.17 -8.31
C ALA A 4 -0.46 15.70 -6.89
N ASP A 5 -0.15 17.00 -6.79
CA ASP A 5 -0.17 17.76 -5.55
C ASP A 5 -1.62 17.83 -5.05
N ALA A 6 -2.01 16.80 -4.31
CA ALA A 6 -3.30 16.81 -3.63
C ALA A 6 -3.28 17.95 -2.60
N PRO A 7 -4.36 18.73 -2.47
CA PRO A 7 -4.39 19.89 -1.60
C PRO A 7 -3.96 19.50 -0.19
N ALA A 8 -3.02 20.27 0.37
CA ALA A 8 -2.48 20.11 1.71
C ALA A 8 -3.61 20.29 2.75
N GLY A 9 -4.37 19.23 2.98
CA GLY A 9 -5.15 19.09 4.20
C GLY A 9 -4.21 18.82 5.37
N ASP A 10 -4.65 19.21 6.57
CA ASP A 10 -3.91 18.96 7.80
C ASP A 10 -3.54 17.48 7.90
N THR A 11 -2.25 17.22 8.02
CA THR A 11 -1.71 15.86 8.05
C THR A 11 -1.16 15.60 9.44
N ILE A 12 -1.69 14.59 10.12
CA ILE A 12 -1.29 14.24 11.49
C ILE A 12 -0.71 12.83 11.54
N ARG A 13 -0.08 12.50 12.67
CA ARG A 13 0.34 11.13 13.00
C ARG A 13 -0.62 10.55 14.02
N VAL A 14 -1.13 9.35 13.76
CA VAL A 14 -2.15 8.70 14.60
C VAL A 14 -1.91 7.19 14.67
N ASP A 15 -2.22 6.59 15.82
CA ASP A 15 -2.26 5.14 15.95
C ASP A 15 -3.45 4.60 15.14
N PRO A 16 -3.23 3.67 14.18
CA PRO A 16 -4.32 3.06 13.40
C PRO A 16 -5.48 2.51 14.26
N ARG A 17 -5.23 2.07 15.50
CA ARG A 17 -6.26 1.59 16.42
C ARG A 17 -7.30 2.66 16.80
N ARG A 18 -6.93 3.94 16.73
CA ARG A 18 -7.82 5.09 16.96
C ARG A 18 -8.69 5.44 15.76
N ILE A 19 -8.52 4.73 14.65
CA ILE A 19 -9.29 4.95 13.42
C ILE A 19 -10.31 3.82 13.27
N ARG A 20 -11.58 4.19 13.15
CA ARG A 20 -12.69 3.25 12.89
C ARG A 20 -12.92 3.11 11.38
N PHE A 21 -13.33 1.91 10.99
CA PHE A 21 -13.81 1.63 9.65
C PHE A 21 -15.23 2.18 9.49
N GLN A 22 -15.52 2.77 8.33
CA GLN A 22 -16.90 3.16 8.00
C GLN A 22 -17.83 1.93 7.96
N TYR A 23 -17.32 0.78 7.52
CA TYR A 23 -18.07 -0.47 7.43
C TYR A 23 -17.28 -1.62 8.03
N SER A 24 -17.96 -2.51 8.75
CA SER A 24 -17.38 -3.76 9.29
C SER A 24 -17.06 -4.81 8.23
N ARG A 25 -17.38 -4.54 6.97
CA ARG A 25 -17.16 -5.43 5.84
C ARG A 25 -16.42 -4.71 4.72
N ILE A 26 -15.30 -5.29 4.28
CA ILE A 26 -14.45 -4.72 3.22
C ILE A 26 -14.27 -5.70 2.07
N ARG A 27 -14.02 -5.17 0.87
CA ARG A 27 -13.69 -5.98 -0.31
C ARG A 27 -12.24 -6.47 -0.23
N PRO A 28 -11.93 -7.68 -0.75
CA PRO A 28 -10.59 -8.26 -0.69
C PRO A 28 -9.58 -7.62 -1.66
N HIS A 29 -10.04 -6.82 -2.62
CA HIS A 29 -9.19 -6.17 -3.63
C HIS A 29 -9.31 -4.64 -3.56
N PHE A 30 -8.25 -3.91 -3.93
CA PHE A 30 -8.27 -2.45 -4.12
C PHE A 30 -8.99 -2.09 -5.43
N SER A 31 -9.69 -0.95 -5.43
CA SER A 31 -10.36 -0.44 -6.64
C SER A 31 -9.32 0.17 -7.56
N GLY A 32 -9.49 0.01 -8.87
CA GLY A 32 -8.58 0.54 -9.89
C GLY A 32 -7.46 -0.42 -10.26
N CYS A 33 -6.63 -0.85 -9.31
CA CYS A 33 -5.48 -1.72 -9.60
C CYS A 33 -5.75 -3.23 -9.46
N GLY A 34 -6.86 -3.63 -8.85
CA GLY A 34 -7.19 -5.05 -8.64
C GLY A 34 -6.29 -5.79 -7.64
N ARG A 35 -5.22 -5.16 -7.11
CA ARG A 35 -4.32 -5.78 -6.13
C ARG A 35 -5.09 -6.25 -4.90
N SER A 36 -4.75 -7.44 -4.41
CA SER A 36 -5.29 -7.97 -3.16
C SER A 36 -4.85 -7.14 -1.95
N VAL A 37 -5.79 -6.87 -1.05
CA VAL A 37 -5.54 -6.22 0.25
C VAL A 37 -4.61 -7.11 1.08
N GLN A 38 -4.89 -8.41 1.09
CA GLN A 38 -4.06 -9.41 1.77
C GLN A 38 -2.67 -9.49 1.13
N GLY A 39 -2.61 -9.57 -0.21
CA GLY A 39 -1.33 -9.63 -0.92
C GLY A 39 -0.47 -8.38 -0.71
N THR A 40 -1.09 -7.21 -0.48
CA THR A 40 -0.36 -5.99 -0.12
C THR A 40 0.24 -6.07 1.28
N LEU A 41 -0.48 -6.66 2.24
CA LEU A 41 0.07 -6.93 3.57
C LEU A 41 1.24 -7.93 3.50
N GLU A 42 1.13 -8.96 2.65
CA GLU A 42 2.21 -9.92 2.42
C GLU A 42 3.45 -9.28 1.80
N SER A 43 3.29 -8.42 0.79
CA SER A 43 4.41 -7.63 0.26
C SER A 43 5.09 -6.77 1.33
N ILE A 44 4.32 -6.22 2.30
CA ILE A 44 4.90 -5.48 3.43
C ILE A 44 5.66 -6.40 4.38
N ARG A 45 5.10 -7.57 4.71
CA ARG A 45 5.78 -8.57 5.54
C ARG A 45 7.10 -9.04 4.92
N ASN A 46 7.13 -9.17 3.60
CA ASN A 46 8.31 -9.57 2.84
C ASN A 46 9.33 -8.43 2.65
N GLY A 47 8.98 -7.20 3.01
CA GLY A 47 9.84 -6.03 2.80
C GLY A 47 9.92 -5.55 1.35
N GLU A 48 9.02 -6.00 0.47
CA GLU A 48 8.94 -5.54 -0.93
C GLU A 48 8.49 -4.08 -1.02
N ILE A 49 7.62 -3.66 -0.10
CA ILE A 49 7.17 -2.28 0.10
C ILE A 49 7.05 -2.00 1.60
N GLY A 50 7.23 -0.77 2.03
CA GLY A 50 6.98 -0.34 3.40
C GLY A 50 5.52 0.11 3.63
N PRO A 51 5.03 0.13 4.88
CA PRO A 51 3.71 0.69 5.20
C PRO A 51 3.57 2.17 4.80
N GLY A 52 4.68 2.91 4.77
CA GLY A 52 4.75 4.33 4.37
C GLY A 52 4.63 4.55 2.86
N ASP A 53 4.85 3.52 2.03
CA ASP A 53 4.72 3.58 0.58
C ASP A 53 3.26 3.48 0.12
N LEU A 54 2.36 3.10 1.04
CA LEU A 54 0.94 3.12 0.77
C LEU A 54 0.44 4.56 0.67
N PRO A 55 -0.42 4.90 -0.31
CA PRO A 55 -1.00 6.22 -0.40
C PRO A 55 -1.69 6.61 0.92
N PRO A 56 -1.43 7.83 1.45
CA PRO A 56 -1.99 8.28 2.71
C PRO A 56 -3.51 8.13 2.75
N ILE A 57 -4.04 7.63 3.87
CA ILE A 57 -5.47 7.55 4.06
C ILE A 57 -6.02 8.90 4.49
N GLN A 58 -7.27 9.17 4.10
CA GLN A 58 -8.03 10.29 4.61
C GLN A 58 -8.95 9.83 5.73
N VAL A 59 -9.02 10.65 6.78
CA VAL A 59 -9.87 10.42 7.95
C VAL A 59 -10.73 11.64 8.26
N LEU A 60 -11.87 11.37 8.88
CA LEU A 60 -12.72 12.38 9.51
C LEU A 60 -12.41 12.50 10.99
N VAL A 61 -12.38 13.74 11.48
CA VAL A 61 -12.29 14.05 12.91
C VAL A 61 -13.59 13.62 13.61
N GLY A 62 -13.45 12.83 14.68
CA GLY A 62 -14.56 12.36 15.52
C GLY A 62 -14.59 12.99 16.91
N PRO A 63 -15.47 12.50 17.80
CA PRO A 63 -15.51 12.94 19.20
C PRO A 63 -14.29 12.45 19.98
N GLU A 64 -14.05 13.05 21.15
CA GLU A 64 -13.10 12.51 22.11
C GLU A 64 -13.60 11.19 22.69
N ALA A 65 -12.67 10.28 22.97
CA ALA A 65 -12.99 9.04 23.64
C ALA A 65 -13.27 9.30 25.12
N GLU A 66 -14.29 8.62 25.65
CA GLU A 66 -14.75 8.79 27.04
C GLU A 66 -13.70 8.39 28.08
N ASP A 67 -12.75 7.54 27.70
CA ASP A 67 -11.64 7.07 28.54
C ASP A 67 -10.43 8.03 28.56
N GLY A 68 -10.53 9.20 27.93
CA GLY A 68 -9.46 10.20 27.88
C GLY A 68 -8.29 9.83 26.97
N SER A 69 -8.36 8.73 26.23
CA SER A 69 -7.28 8.26 25.34
C SER A 69 -7.11 9.08 24.04
N GLY A 70 -7.74 10.25 23.98
CA GLY A 70 -7.74 11.19 22.85
C GLY A 70 -8.92 10.99 21.90
N ARG A 71 -8.80 11.52 20.69
CA ARG A 71 -9.90 11.59 19.71
C ARG A 71 -10.07 10.32 18.87
N TRP A 72 -11.31 10.00 18.51
CA TRP A 72 -11.64 9.00 17.49
C TRP A 72 -11.52 9.60 16.09
N TYR A 73 -11.12 8.76 15.13
CA TYR A 73 -11.10 9.11 13.71
C TYR A 73 -11.89 8.09 12.90
N PHE A 74 -12.40 8.50 11.73
CA PHE A 74 -13.15 7.60 10.86
C PHE A 74 -12.57 7.56 9.45
N SER A 75 -12.24 6.38 8.96
CA SER A 75 -11.56 6.22 7.67
C SER A 75 -12.49 6.40 6.48
N LEU A 76 -11.98 7.06 5.45
CA LEU A 76 -12.56 7.08 4.10
C LEU A 76 -11.92 6.01 3.19
N ASN A 77 -10.92 5.28 3.68
CA ASN A 77 -10.13 4.31 2.92
C ASN A 77 -10.00 2.98 3.67
N ASN A 78 -11.14 2.35 3.97
CA ASN A 78 -11.20 1.15 4.81
C ASN A 78 -10.22 0.02 4.44
N ARG A 79 -9.98 -0.24 3.14
CA ARG A 79 -9.05 -1.28 2.70
C ARG A 79 -7.59 -0.98 3.08
N ARG A 80 -7.15 0.26 2.93
CA ARG A 80 -5.80 0.68 3.34
C ARG A 80 -5.68 0.72 4.86
N LEU A 81 -6.71 1.22 5.55
CA LEU A 81 -6.75 1.16 7.02
C LEU A 81 -6.58 -0.27 7.54
N TRP A 82 -7.22 -1.26 6.88
CA TRP A 82 -7.12 -2.65 7.29
C TRP A 82 -5.67 -3.15 7.26
N VAL A 83 -4.94 -2.85 6.18
CA VAL A 83 -3.50 -3.19 6.07
C VAL A 83 -2.71 -2.50 7.17
N LEU A 84 -2.93 -1.19 7.37
CA LEU A 84 -2.19 -0.41 8.36
C LEU A 84 -2.46 -0.87 9.81
N LYS A 85 -3.69 -1.31 10.13
CA LYS A 85 -3.99 -1.93 11.43
C LYS A 85 -3.26 -3.25 11.61
N ARG A 86 -3.18 -4.08 10.56
CA ARG A 86 -2.40 -5.34 10.63
C ARG A 86 -0.91 -5.06 10.78
N CYS A 87 -0.37 -4.09 10.05
CA CYS A 87 1.01 -3.67 10.26
C CYS A 87 1.26 -3.20 11.70
N ARG A 88 0.31 -2.47 12.32
CA ARG A 88 0.40 -2.08 13.74
C ARG A 88 0.42 -3.29 14.67
N GLU A 89 -0.47 -4.25 14.45
CA GLU A 89 -0.58 -5.46 15.28
C GLU A 89 0.64 -6.37 15.16
N GLU A 90 1.25 -6.42 13.98
CA GLU A 90 2.40 -7.26 13.67
C GLU A 90 3.75 -6.55 13.94
N GLY A 91 3.72 -5.31 14.44
CA GLY A 91 4.95 -4.54 14.70
C GLY A 91 5.72 -4.16 13.42
N LEU A 92 5.04 -4.14 12.27
CA LEU A 92 5.60 -3.77 10.96
C LEU A 92 5.59 -2.26 10.75
N LEU A 93 4.97 -1.49 11.64
CA LEU A 93 5.13 -0.04 11.69
C LEU A 93 6.47 0.29 12.38
N GLY A 94 7.04 1.46 12.08
CA GLY A 94 8.26 1.94 12.77
C GLY A 94 8.08 2.07 14.29
N GLY A 95 9.13 2.47 15.01
CA GLY A 95 9.20 2.38 16.48
C GLY A 95 8.10 3.09 17.28
N ASP A 96 7.45 4.12 16.73
CA ASP A 96 6.32 4.82 17.38
C ASP A 96 4.95 4.24 17.05
N ASN A 97 4.91 3.32 16.09
CA ASN A 97 3.73 2.65 15.60
C ASN A 97 2.63 3.60 15.05
N LEU A 98 2.98 4.82 14.63
CA LEU A 98 2.03 5.83 14.13
C LEU A 98 2.05 5.91 12.60
N ILE A 99 0.88 6.12 12.00
CA ILE A 99 0.73 6.36 10.56
C ILE A 99 0.43 7.83 10.27
N ARG A 100 0.87 8.30 9.10
CA ARG A 100 0.54 9.63 8.58
C ARG A 100 -0.82 9.60 7.89
N VAL A 101 -1.74 10.49 8.28
CA VAL A 101 -3.11 10.55 7.72
C VAL A 101 -3.49 11.97 7.36
N ARG A 102 -4.29 12.13 6.29
CA ARG A 102 -4.92 13.41 5.94
C ARG A 102 -6.21 13.56 6.72
N VAL A 103 -6.36 14.66 7.41
CA VAL A 103 -7.50 14.93 8.28
C VAL A 103 -8.40 15.96 7.62
N ARG A 104 -9.71 15.80 7.80
CA ARG A 104 -10.67 16.87 7.56
C ARG A 104 -11.84 16.78 8.53
N ASP A 105 -12.54 17.88 8.68
CA ASP A 105 -13.82 17.89 9.35
C ASP A 105 -14.94 17.26 8.49
N PRO A 106 -16.00 16.74 9.13
CA PRO A 106 -17.25 16.41 8.45
C PRO A 106 -17.84 17.65 7.79
N LYS A 107 -18.28 17.52 6.53
CA LYS A 107 -18.84 18.61 5.72
C LYS A 107 -20.28 18.98 6.12
N SER A 108 -20.97 18.09 6.84
CA SER A 108 -22.37 18.28 7.24
C SER A 108 -22.71 17.51 8.51
N ALA A 109 -23.83 17.87 9.13
CA ALA A 109 -24.37 17.12 10.28
C ALA A 109 -24.70 15.66 9.90
N ALA A 110 -25.22 15.42 8.69
CA ALA A 110 -25.51 14.07 8.21
C ALA A 110 -24.22 13.24 8.02
N GLU A 111 -23.13 13.85 7.53
CA GLU A 111 -21.85 13.15 7.47
C GLU A 111 -21.33 12.84 8.88
N ARG A 112 -21.43 13.79 9.81
CA ARG A 112 -21.06 13.58 11.21
C ARG A 112 -21.85 12.46 11.88
N GLU A 113 -23.15 12.38 11.62
CA GLU A 113 -24.00 11.30 12.13
C GLU A 113 -23.60 9.93 11.56
N ARG A 114 -23.33 9.87 10.25
CA ARG A 114 -22.91 8.64 9.57
C ARG A 114 -21.55 8.14 10.06
N TYR A 115 -20.63 9.06 10.32
CA TYR A 115 -19.29 8.78 10.81
C TYR A 115 -19.22 9.03 12.32
N SER A 116 -19.81 8.11 13.06
CA SER A 116 -19.96 8.14 14.51
C SER A 116 -19.48 6.84 15.15
N VAL A 117 -19.23 6.86 16.46
CA VAL A 117 -18.71 5.71 17.22
C VAL A 117 -19.67 4.53 17.17
N GLU A 118 -20.97 4.82 17.14
CA GLU A 118 -22.08 3.87 17.12
C GLU A 118 -22.24 3.20 15.75
N ARG A 119 -21.95 3.93 14.66
CA ARG A 119 -22.13 3.44 13.28
C ARG A 119 -20.87 2.86 12.67
N CYS A 120 -19.69 3.32 13.10
CA CYS A 120 -18.41 2.90 12.56
C CYS A 120 -17.75 1.81 13.41
N ALA A 121 -17.20 0.81 12.73
CA ALA A 121 -16.66 -0.39 13.37
C ALA A 121 -15.19 -0.21 13.78
N LEU A 122 -14.80 -0.79 14.91
CA LEU A 122 -13.38 -0.92 15.28
C LEU A 122 -12.68 -1.94 14.38
N GLU A 123 -13.36 -3.05 14.07
CA GLU A 123 -12.82 -4.16 13.28
C GLU A 123 -13.58 -4.35 11.97
N ALA A 124 -12.88 -4.86 10.95
CA ALA A 124 -13.47 -5.18 9.66
C ALA A 124 -13.07 -6.58 9.17
N LYS A 125 -14.01 -7.26 8.50
CA LYS A 125 -13.84 -8.58 7.89
C LYS A 125 -14.00 -8.52 6.38
N PHE A 126 -13.34 -9.42 5.65
CA PHE A 126 -13.52 -9.50 4.20
C PHE A 126 -14.91 -10.04 3.85
N ILE A 127 -15.52 -9.43 2.82
CA ILE A 127 -16.73 -9.96 2.20
C ILE A 127 -16.34 -11.19 1.39
N ARG A 128 -17.04 -12.30 1.61
CA ARG A 128 -16.94 -13.47 0.75
C ARG A 128 -17.59 -13.15 -0.59
N GLU A 129 -16.78 -12.94 -1.62
CA GLU A 129 -17.30 -12.77 -2.97
C GLU A 129 -17.85 -14.13 -3.42
N LYS A 130 -19.15 -14.21 -3.70
CA LYS A 130 -19.68 -15.33 -4.48
C LYS A 130 -19.03 -15.18 -5.85
N ARG A 131 -18.34 -16.21 -6.34
CA ARG A 131 -17.91 -16.26 -7.74
C ARG A 131 -19.18 -16.08 -8.58
N THR A 132 -19.38 -14.90 -9.14
CA THR A 132 -20.28 -14.75 -10.27
C THR A 132 -19.66 -15.64 -11.34
N LYS A 133 -20.36 -16.70 -11.75
CA LYS A 133 -19.89 -17.56 -12.84
C LYS A 133 -19.61 -16.63 -14.02
N GLU A 134 -18.34 -16.49 -14.37
CA GLU A 134 -17.96 -15.90 -15.64
C GLU A 134 -18.65 -16.76 -16.70
N ALA A 135 -19.59 -16.17 -17.44
CA ALA A 135 -20.12 -16.82 -18.61
C ALA A 135 -18.91 -17.12 -19.52
N PRO A 136 -18.79 -18.34 -20.06
CA PRO A 136 -17.75 -18.65 -21.04
C PRO A 136 -17.79 -17.59 -22.13
N ILE A 137 -16.67 -16.90 -22.34
CA ILE A 137 -16.49 -16.07 -23.52
C ILE A 137 -16.42 -17.09 -24.67
N GLU A 138 -17.53 -17.28 -25.37
CA GLU A 138 -17.52 -18.08 -26.60
C GLU A 138 -16.55 -17.41 -27.58
N PRO A 139 -15.54 -18.13 -28.11
CA PRO A 139 -14.68 -17.58 -29.14
C PRO A 139 -15.54 -17.30 -30.37
N LYS A 140 -15.69 -16.01 -30.72
CA LYS A 140 -16.26 -15.63 -32.00
C LYS A 140 -15.30 -16.09 -33.09
N GLU A 141 -15.71 -17.10 -33.87
CA GLU A 141 -15.04 -17.51 -35.09
C GLU A 141 -14.83 -16.30 -36.01
N GLU A 142 -13.57 -15.94 -36.19
CA GLU A 142 -13.14 -14.94 -37.17
C GLU A 142 -13.19 -15.60 -38.54
N LYS A 143 -14.22 -15.24 -39.33
CA LYS A 143 -14.42 -15.77 -40.68
C LYS A 143 -13.42 -15.09 -41.63
N THR A 144 -12.21 -15.62 -41.73
CA THR A 144 -11.21 -15.23 -42.73
C THR A 144 -11.64 -15.75 -44.11
N THR A 145 -12.18 -14.87 -44.95
CA THR A 145 -12.38 -15.15 -46.38
C THR A 145 -11.06 -14.96 -47.12
N TYR A 146 -10.44 -16.07 -47.54
CA TYR A 146 -9.38 -16.08 -48.53
C TYR A 146 -9.99 -15.88 -49.92
N LEU A 147 -9.54 -14.86 -50.64
CA LEU A 147 -9.52 -14.85 -52.10
C LEU A 147 -8.06 -14.94 -52.52
N SER A 148 -7.77 -16.03 -53.23
CA SER A 148 -6.53 -16.31 -53.93
C SER A 148 -6.36 -15.37 -55.13
N ASP A 149 -5.13 -14.92 -55.40
CA ASP A 149 -4.50 -15.00 -56.72
C ASP A 149 -3.07 -14.44 -56.68
N GLY A 150 -2.14 -15.18 -57.30
CA GLY A 150 -1.03 -14.57 -58.02
C GLY A 150 0.35 -14.48 -57.35
N ASP A 151 1.20 -15.41 -57.78
CA ASP A 151 2.58 -15.17 -58.24
C ASP A 151 3.75 -14.96 -57.26
N SER A 152 4.62 -15.97 -57.27
CA SER A 152 6.06 -15.86 -57.55
C SER A 152 7.06 -15.34 -56.49
N VAL A 153 7.95 -16.29 -56.14
CA VAL A 153 9.42 -16.19 -56.32
C VAL A 153 10.30 -15.76 -55.12
N LYS A 154 11.11 -16.76 -54.71
CA LYS A 154 12.53 -16.79 -54.24
C LYS A 154 12.92 -16.41 -52.80
N LYS A 155 13.41 -17.45 -52.12
CA LYS A 155 14.67 -17.60 -51.34
C LYS A 155 15.34 -16.34 -50.78
N ALA A 156 15.61 -16.36 -49.47
CA ALA A 156 16.98 -16.41 -48.96
C ALA A 156 17.01 -16.91 -47.51
N ASP A 157 17.86 -17.90 -47.29
CA ASP A 157 18.39 -18.35 -46.02
C ASP A 157 19.10 -17.21 -45.27
N ILE A 158 19.04 -17.20 -43.93
CA ILE A 158 20.20 -16.91 -43.07
C ILE A 158 19.95 -17.55 -41.69
N ASP A 159 20.68 -18.64 -41.52
CA ASP A 159 21.13 -19.20 -40.26
C ASP A 159 22.18 -18.26 -39.63
N THR A 160 22.45 -18.41 -38.33
CA THR A 160 23.78 -18.34 -37.68
C THR A 160 23.71 -17.78 -36.25
N LEU A 161 23.98 -18.71 -35.32
CA LEU A 161 24.41 -18.56 -33.94
C LEU A 161 25.66 -17.68 -33.74
N SER A 162 25.81 -17.09 -32.55
CA SER A 162 26.95 -17.26 -31.60
C SER A 162 26.89 -16.16 -30.52
N VAL A 163 26.91 -16.42 -29.20
CA VAL A 163 27.90 -17.07 -28.31
C VAL A 163 29.05 -16.14 -27.89
N GLU A 164 29.21 -16.06 -26.55
CA GLU A 164 30.39 -15.66 -25.73
C GLU A 164 30.81 -14.17 -25.74
N SER A 165 31.34 -13.55 -24.68
CA SER A 165 32.15 -13.97 -23.51
C SER A 165 32.15 -12.82 -22.48
N GLU A 166 32.07 -13.09 -21.17
CA GLU A 166 33.14 -13.07 -20.15
C GLU A 166 33.82 -11.72 -19.81
N GLY A 167 34.01 -11.48 -18.50
CA GLY A 167 35.17 -10.76 -17.97
C GLY A 167 34.86 -9.54 -17.10
N GLY A 168 35.20 -9.61 -15.81
CA GLY A 168 35.24 -8.42 -14.95
C GLY A 168 35.30 -8.65 -13.44
N THR A 169 36.21 -9.50 -12.97
CA THR A 169 36.65 -9.51 -11.56
C THR A 169 37.62 -8.34 -11.31
N SER A 170 37.45 -7.61 -10.21
CA SER A 170 38.56 -6.95 -9.53
C SER A 170 38.36 -6.97 -8.01
N HIS A 171 39.47 -7.21 -7.35
CA HIS A 171 39.73 -7.41 -5.94
C HIS A 171 40.48 -6.15 -5.43
N ASP A 172 40.99 -6.20 -4.19
CA ASP A 172 41.78 -5.18 -3.48
C ASP A 172 40.98 -4.10 -2.71
N ASP A 173 41.31 -3.72 -1.48
CA ASP A 173 42.19 -4.27 -0.44
C ASP A 173 41.87 -3.54 0.89
N LEU A 174 42.24 -4.19 1.99
CA LEU A 174 42.12 -3.79 3.39
C LEU A 174 42.80 -2.43 3.73
N SER A 175 42.33 -1.78 4.81
CA SER A 175 43.09 -1.69 6.07
C SER A 175 42.66 -0.57 7.04
N LYS A 176 42.45 -0.99 8.31
CA LYS A 176 42.94 -0.38 9.57
C LYS A 176 42.30 0.96 9.98
N LYS A 177 42.15 1.34 11.26
CA LYS A 177 42.33 0.78 12.63
C LYS A 177 41.88 1.91 13.58
N ALA A 178 41.35 1.52 14.75
CA ALA A 178 41.41 2.24 16.05
C ALA A 178 40.69 3.62 16.13
N ALA A 179 40.26 4.15 17.27
CA ALA A 179 40.44 3.81 18.67
C ALA A 179 39.22 4.32 19.48
N ILE A 180 38.79 3.51 20.44
CA ILE A 180 38.43 3.90 21.81
C ILE A 180 38.99 5.26 22.24
N ASP A 181 38.12 6.14 22.75
CA ASP A 181 38.52 7.06 23.81
C ASP A 181 37.45 7.16 24.90
N THR A 182 37.95 7.27 26.11
CA THR A 182 37.31 7.12 27.42
C THR A 182 37.42 8.47 28.14
N LEU A 183 36.70 8.61 29.28
CA LEU A 183 36.75 9.69 30.29
C LEU A 183 35.82 10.88 30.03
N SER A 184 34.75 11.05 30.84
CA SER A 184 34.72 11.59 32.22
C SER A 184 35.10 13.06 32.30
N VAL A 185 34.19 13.91 32.79
CA VAL A 185 34.43 14.81 33.92
C VAL A 185 33.12 15.47 34.36
N GLU A 186 32.99 15.52 35.68
CA GLU A 186 31.96 16.13 36.51
C GLU A 186 32.06 17.66 36.47
N SER A 187 30.96 18.37 36.71
CA SER A 187 31.01 19.60 37.51
C SER A 187 29.60 20.10 37.84
N GLU A 188 29.32 20.10 39.13
CA GLU A 188 28.32 20.91 39.82
C GLU A 188 28.54 22.42 39.55
N GLY A 189 27.49 23.23 39.69
CA GLY A 189 27.65 24.66 39.98
C GLY A 189 26.55 25.55 39.42
N GLY A 190 25.69 26.06 40.31
CA GLY A 190 24.77 27.16 40.04
C GLY A 190 23.53 27.13 40.91
#